data_AF-I4FNC5-F1
#
_entry.id   AF-I4FNC5-F1
#
_cell.length_a   1.000
_cell.length_b   1.000
_cell.length_c   1.000
_cell.angle_alpha   90.00
_cell.angle_beta   90.00
_cell.angle_gamma   90.00
#
_symmetry.space_group_name_H-M   'P 1'
#
loop_
_entity.id
_entity.type
_entity.pdbx_description
1 polymer ?
#
loop_
_entity_poly.entity_id
_entity_poly.type
_entity_poly.pdbx_seq_one_letter_code
_entity_poly.pdbx_strand_id
1 'polypeptide(L)'
;MQAYKLKGKIDQSGNLLITEPLNLPPGNVEIVVWAATDTLDHTTTPTTEPAPEAPKRKSRIKAFQGLFENAPAIPADFDPDQAKYEYLKEKYNL
;
A
#
# COMPACT_ATOMS: atom_id res chain seq x y z
N MET A 1 -2.96 -21.97 18.85
CA MET A 1 -3.50 -22.06 17.48
C MET A 1 -2.33 -21.87 16.52
N GLN A 2 -2.21 -22.71 15.49
CA GLN A 2 -1.13 -22.63 14.50
C GLN A 2 -1.72 -22.16 13.17
N ALA A 3 -1.13 -21.12 12.59
CA ALA A 3 -1.56 -20.55 11.32
C ALA A 3 -0.47 -20.80 10.25
N TYR A 4 -0.90 -21.06 9.02
CA TYR A 4 -0.03 -21.28 7.88
C TYR A 4 -0.16 -20.11 6.92
N LYS A 5 0.96 -19.49 6.54
CA LYS A 5 1.00 -18.48 5.50
C LYS A 5 1.35 -19.16 4.18
N LEU A 6 0.36 -19.29 3.32
CA LEU A 6 0.48 -19.94 2.01
C LEU A 6 0.11 -18.96 0.91
N LYS A 7 0.67 -19.16 -0.28
CA LYS A 7 0.24 -18.43 -1.46
C LYS A 7 -1.03 -19.06 -2.03
N GLY A 8 -2.03 -18.22 -2.23
CA GLY A 8 -3.28 -18.58 -2.88
C GLY A 8 -3.68 -17.49 -3.86
N LYS A 9 -4.44 -17.85 -4.89
CA LYS A 9 -5.01 -16.92 -5.86
C LYS A 9 -6.51 -17.10 -5.94
N ILE A 10 -7.22 -16.04 -6.32
CA ILE A 10 -8.64 -16.11 -6.66
C ILE A 10 -8.74 -16.39 -8.16
N ASP A 11 -9.48 -17.42 -8.55
CA ASP A 11 -9.71 -17.73 -9.96
C ASP A 11 -10.76 -16.78 -10.59
N GLN A 12 -10.97 -16.90 -11.91
CA GLN A 12 -11.95 -16.07 -12.64
C GLN A 12 -13.40 -16.29 -12.18
N SER A 13 -13.68 -17.38 -11.47
CA SER A 13 -14.98 -17.72 -10.92
C SER A 13 -15.14 -17.27 -9.46
N GLY A 14 -14.11 -16.68 -8.86
CA GLY A 14 -14.12 -16.20 -7.48
C GLY A 14 -13.72 -17.23 -6.43
N ASN A 15 -13.17 -18.38 -6.82
CA ASN A 15 -12.77 -19.43 -5.89
C ASN A 15 -11.31 -19.26 -5.44
N LEU A 16 -11.04 -19.56 -4.16
CA LEU A 16 -9.69 -19.62 -3.62
C LEU A 16 -8.98 -20.90 -4.09
N LEU A 17 -7.86 -20.73 -4.79
CA LEU A 17 -6.95 -21.80 -5.16
C LEU A 17 -5.64 -21.67 -4.39
N ILE A 18 -5.29 -22.66 -3.59
CA ILE A 18 -4.00 -22.76 -2.90
C ILE A 18 -3.00 -23.38 -3.89
N THR A 19 -1.90 -22.69 -4.17
CA THR A 19 -0.92 -23.14 -5.17
C THR A 19 0.12 -24.11 -4.62
N GLU A 20 0.18 -24.25 -3.30
CA GLU A 20 1.18 -25.06 -2.60
C GLU A 20 0.50 -26.22 -1.85
N PRO A 21 1.09 -27.43 -1.83
CA PRO A 21 0.53 -28.55 -1.10
C PRO A 21 0.62 -28.31 0.41
N LEU A 22 -0.48 -28.56 1.12
CA LEU A 22 -0.58 -28.41 2.56
C LEU A 22 -0.97 -29.75 3.20
N ASN A 23 -0.09 -30.29 4.05
CA ASN A 23 -0.34 -31.53 4.77
C ASN A 23 -0.78 -31.23 6.21
N LEU A 24 -2.05 -31.47 6.52
CA LEU A 24 -2.61 -31.28 7.86
C LEU A 24 -3.29 -32.57 8.33
N PRO A 25 -3.30 -32.85 9.65
CA PRO A 25 -4.10 -33.95 10.18
C PRO A 25 -5.59 -33.73 9.88
N PRO A 26 -6.39 -34.80 9.72
CA PRO A 26 -7.82 -34.69 9.47
C PRO A 26 -8.50 -33.89 10.60
N GLY A 27 -9.28 -32.88 10.23
CA GLY A 27 -9.98 -32.02 11.17
C GLY A 27 -10.58 -30.80 10.50
N ASN A 28 -11.38 -30.03 11.25
CA ASN A 28 -11.90 -28.76 10.78
C ASN A 28 -10.79 -27.71 10.78
N VAL A 29 -10.77 -26.86 9.77
CA VAL A 29 -9.81 -25.75 9.64
C VAL A 29 -10.56 -24.45 9.37
N GLU A 30 -10.02 -23.35 9.88
CA GLU A 30 -10.46 -21.99 9.54
C GLU A 30 -9.49 -21.39 8.51
N ILE A 31 -10.02 -20.69 7.51
CA ILE A 31 -9.24 -20.06 6.46
C ILE A 31 -9.41 -18.54 6.57
N VAL A 32 -8.31 -17.82 6.76
CA VAL A 32 -8.27 -16.36 6.75
C VAL A 32 -7.62 -15.91 5.44
N VAL A 33 -8.37 -15.21 4.61
CA VAL A 33 -7.89 -14.69 3.33
C VAL A 33 -7.55 -13.21 3.48
N TRP A 34 -6.30 -12.85 3.21
CA TRP A 34 -5.88 -11.46 3.05
C TRP A 34 -5.66 -11.18 1.58
N ALA A 35 -6.30 -10.13 1.06
CA ALA A 35 -6.03 -9.65 -0.29
C ALA A 35 -4.56 -9.21 -0.38
N ALA A 36 -3.82 -9.79 -1.31
CA ALA A 36 -2.53 -9.25 -1.68
C ALA A 36 -2.79 -7.90 -2.35
N THR A 37 -2.19 -6.83 -1.84
CA THR A 37 -2.01 -5.62 -2.63
C THR A 37 -1.07 -6.00 -3.76
N ASP A 38 -1.59 -6.10 -4.99
CA ASP A 38 -0.75 -6.21 -6.18
C ASP A 38 0.25 -5.05 -6.17
N THR A 39 1.50 -5.33 -5.82
CA THR A 39 2.62 -4.57 -6.37
C THR A 39 2.62 -4.93 -7.85
N LEU A 40 1.84 -4.18 -8.63
CA LEU A 40 2.01 -4.14 -10.07
C LEU A 40 3.46 -3.74 -10.31
N ASP A 41 4.27 -4.71 -10.73
CA ASP A 41 5.55 -4.47 -11.37
C ASP A 41 5.31 -3.65 -12.63
N HIS A 42 5.17 -2.34 -12.47
CA HIS A 42 5.30 -1.37 -13.54
C HIS A 42 6.77 -1.37 -13.98
N THR A 43 7.16 -2.39 -14.74
CA THR A 43 8.26 -2.26 -15.71
C THR A 43 7.74 -1.37 -16.84
N THR A 44 7.65 -0.08 -16.56
CA THR A 44 7.59 0.96 -17.58
C THR A 44 8.89 1.73 -17.44
N THR A 45 9.74 1.55 -18.45
CA THR A 45 10.82 2.44 -18.86
C THR A 45 10.67 3.87 -18.29
N PRO A 46 11.74 4.49 -17.75
CA PRO A 46 11.67 5.88 -17.33
C PRO A 46 11.63 6.75 -18.58
N THR A 47 10.45 6.89 -19.18
CA THR A 47 10.15 8.07 -19.98
C THR A 47 10.09 9.21 -18.98
N THR A 48 11.11 10.05 -18.99
CA THR A 48 11.12 11.35 -18.34
C THR A 48 9.99 12.19 -18.94
N GLU A 49 8.78 11.97 -18.44
CA GLU A 49 7.66 12.88 -18.62
C GLU A 49 7.64 13.78 -17.38
N PRO A 50 7.66 15.12 -17.53
CA PRO A 50 7.62 16.02 -16.39
C PRO A 50 6.37 15.74 -15.58
N ALA A 51 6.56 15.47 -14.29
CA ALA A 51 5.49 15.20 -13.34
C ALA A 51 4.36 16.25 -13.49
N PRO A 52 3.09 15.84 -13.55
CA PRO A 52 1.99 16.78 -13.63
C PRO A 52 2.06 17.71 -12.42
N GLU A 53 2.06 19.03 -12.67
CA GLU A 53 1.96 20.03 -11.61
C GLU A 53 0.81 19.65 -10.67
N ALA A 54 1.16 19.32 -9.42
CA ALA A 54 0.19 18.88 -8.44
C ALA A 54 -0.95 19.93 -8.33
N PRO A 55 -2.23 19.51 -8.32
CA PRO A 55 -3.34 20.45 -8.30
C PRO A 55 -3.23 21.34 -7.05
N LYS A 56 -3.08 22.65 -7.28
CA LYS A 56 -3.03 23.67 -6.21
C LYS A 56 -4.25 23.50 -5.31
N ARG A 57 -4.02 22.98 -4.10
CA ARG A 57 -5.09 22.67 -3.15
C ARG A 57 -5.72 23.99 -2.72
N LYS A 58 -6.99 24.22 -3.09
CA LYS A 58 -7.71 25.43 -2.67
C LYS A 58 -8.15 25.27 -1.22
N SER A 59 -7.62 26.11 -0.34
CA SER A 59 -8.08 26.19 1.05
C SER A 59 -9.48 26.79 1.12
N ARG A 60 -10.36 26.21 1.95
CA ARG A 60 -11.64 26.84 2.33
C ARG A 60 -11.45 27.98 3.34
N ILE A 61 -10.30 28.00 4.02
CA ILE A 61 -9.97 28.98 5.07
C ILE A 61 -8.97 30.00 4.49
N LYS A 62 -9.36 31.28 4.48
CA LYS A 62 -8.56 32.38 3.89
C LYS A 62 -7.15 32.49 4.49
N ALA A 63 -7.01 32.30 5.79
CA ALA A 63 -5.71 32.39 6.48
C ALA A 63 -4.68 31.36 5.96
N PHE A 64 -5.13 30.20 5.49
CA PHE A 64 -4.26 29.15 4.98
C PHE A 64 -4.15 29.12 3.46
N GLN A 65 -4.85 30.01 2.75
CA GLN A 65 -4.87 30.00 1.28
C GLN A 65 -3.47 30.09 0.68
N GLY A 66 -2.64 31.02 1.17
CA GLY A 66 -1.24 31.15 0.73
C GLY A 66 -0.36 29.94 1.08
N LEU A 67 -0.66 29.22 2.15
CA LEU A 67 0.08 28.01 2.54
C LEU A 67 -0.18 26.86 1.56
N PHE A 68 -1.44 26.63 1.19
CA PHE A 68 -1.80 25.54 0.28
C PHE A 68 -1.51 25.84 -1.19
N GLU A 69 -1.51 27.12 -1.60
CA GLU A 69 -1.16 27.54 -2.97
C GLU A 69 0.35 27.49 -3.25
N ASN A 70 1.19 27.67 -2.22
CA ASN A 70 2.66 27.65 -2.33
C ASN A 70 3.32 26.40 -1.74
N ALA A 71 2.53 25.40 -1.32
CA ALA A 71 3.08 24.17 -0.79
C ALA A 71 3.89 23.44 -1.87
N PRO A 72 5.09 22.92 -1.56
CA PRO A 72 5.84 22.13 -2.51
C PRO A 72 5.07 20.85 -2.87
N ALA A 73 5.24 20.39 -4.11
CA ALA A 73 4.66 19.13 -4.54
C ALA A 73 5.20 17.99 -3.67
N ILE A 74 4.33 17.04 -3.33
CA ILE A 74 4.73 15.83 -2.64
C ILE A 74 5.57 15.00 -3.63
N PRO A 75 6.78 14.54 -3.26
CA PRO A 75 7.58 13.67 -4.10
C PRO A 75 6.80 12.42 -4.53
N ALA A 76 7.03 11.94 -5.75
CA ALA A 76 6.35 10.74 -6.26
C ALA A 76 6.61 9.48 -5.41
N ASP A 77 7.79 9.42 -4.77
CA ASP A 77 8.22 8.32 -3.91
C ASP A 77 7.78 8.49 -2.44
N PHE A 78 6.90 9.46 -2.13
CA PHE A 78 6.46 9.70 -0.76
C PHE A 78 5.50 8.60 -0.29
N ASP A 79 5.98 7.73 0.61
CA ASP A 79 5.16 6.77 1.35
C ASP A 79 4.70 7.37 2.70
N PRO A 80 3.39 7.65 2.89
CA PRO A 80 2.87 8.21 4.13
C PRO A 80 3.03 7.29 5.33
N ASP A 81 3.00 5.97 5.13
CA ASP A 81 3.12 5.00 6.22
C ASP A 81 4.58 4.86 6.65
N GLN A 82 5.53 4.88 5.71
CA GLN A 82 6.96 4.94 6.01
C GLN A 82 7.31 6.23 6.76
N ALA A 83 6.87 7.39 6.28
CA ALA A 83 7.15 8.67 6.93
C ALA A 83 6.59 8.73 8.36
N LYS A 84 5.40 8.15 8.57
CA LYS A 84 4.81 8.02 9.90
C LYS A 84 5.62 7.08 10.79
N TYR A 85 6.07 5.94 10.27
CA TYR A 85 6.90 5.00 11.01
C TYR A 85 8.24 5.62 11.42
N GLU A 86 8.92 6.33 10.52
CA GLU A 86 10.18 7.02 10.82
C GLU A 86 10.00 8.10 11.89
N TYR A 87 8.94 8.91 11.80
CA TYR A 87 8.61 9.90 12.83
C TYR A 87 8.37 9.25 14.20
N LEU A 88 7.62 8.16 14.24
CA LEU A 88 7.36 7.44 15.48
C LEU A 88 8.65 6.80 16.02
N LYS A 89 9.50 6.29 15.15
CA LYS A 89 10.79 5.73 15.52
C LYS A 89 11.70 6.78 16.18
N GLU A 90 11.83 7.95 15.57
CA GLU A 90 12.63 9.05 16.11
C GLU A 90 12.03 9.61 17.41
N LYS A 91 10.70 9.73 17.48
CA LYS A 91 10.02 10.28 18.66
C LYS A 91 10.04 9.36 19.87
N TYR A 92 9.91 8.05 19.65
CA TYR A 92 9.79 7.05 20.70
C TYR A 92 11.06 6.21 20.89
N ASN A 93 12.14 6.53 20.18
CA ASN A 93 13.40 5.77 20.16
C ASN A 93 13.18 4.25 19.99
N LEU A 94 12.33 3.88 19.03
CA LEU A 94 12.03 2.48 18.71
C LEU A 94 13.19 1.77 17.98
#